data_AF-A0A820K5D6-F1
#
_entry.id   AF-A0A820K5D6-F1
#
_cell.length_a   1.000
_cell.length_b   1.000
_cell.length_c   1.000
_cell.angle_alpha   90.00
_cell.angle_beta   90.00
_cell.angle_gamma   90.00
#
_symmetry.space_group_name_H-M   'P 1'
#
loop_
_entity.id
_entity.type
_entity.pdbx_description
1 polymer ?
#
loop_
_entity_poly.entity_id
_entity_poly.type
_entity_poly.pdbx_seq_one_letter_code
_entity_poly.pdbx_strand_id
1 'polypeptide(L)' 'MSDAEGIGNICADTPSGDKTKTILIGAHSDGVQAGSGINDN' A
#
# COMPACT_ATOMS: atom_id res chain seq x y z
N MET A 1 19.26 8.76 13.69
CA MET A 1 18.50 9.35 12.58
C MET A 1 17.04 9.23 12.96
N SER A 2 16.27 10.31 12.77
CA SER A 2 14.93 10.53 13.32
C SER A 2 13.85 9.58 12.76
N ASP A 3 12.88 9.25 13.60
CA ASP A 3 11.77 8.30 13.39
C ASP A 3 10.71 8.73 12.35
N ALA A 4 11.08 9.09 11.11
CA ALA A 4 10.10 9.48 10.08
C ALA A 4 10.53 9.22 8.62
N GLU A 5 11.10 8.05 8.32
CA GLU A 5 11.01 7.44 6.99
C GLU A 5 10.17 6.15 7.14
N GLY A 6 8.90 6.01 6.78
CA GLY A 6 7.84 6.88 6.32
C GLY A 6 6.61 5.97 6.23
N ILE A 7 6.01 5.61 7.37
CA ILE A 7 4.84 4.73 7.43
C ILE A 7 3.67 5.46 6.74
N GLY A 8 3.17 4.90 5.65
CA GLY A 8 2.10 5.52 4.88
C GLY A 8 1.53 4.62 3.80
N ASN A 9 0.31 4.95 3.38
CA ASN A 9 -0.36 4.25 2.28
C ASN A 9 0.12 4.79 0.94
N ILE A 10 0.27 3.90 -0.03
CA ILE A 10 0.54 4.25 -1.42
C ILE A 10 -0.77 4.06 -2.21
N CYS A 11 -1.26 5.14 -2.83
CA CYS A 11 -2.47 5.11 -3.65
C CYS A 11 -2.10 5.38 -5.12
N ALA A 12 -2.66 4.58 -6.02
CA ALA A 12 -2.50 4.76 -7.45
C ALA A 12 -3.83 4.56 -8.16
N ASP A 13 -4.30 5.60 -8.85
CA ASP A 13 -5.53 5.57 -9.63
C ASP A 13 -5.23 5.27 -11.10
N THR A 14 -6.09 4.45 -11.73
CA THR A 14 -6.08 4.32 -13.20
C THR A 14 -6.89 5.48 -13.79
N PRO A 15 -6.33 6.30 -14.70
CA PRO A 15 -7.00 7.51 -15.21
C PRO A 15 -8.03 7.17 -16.31
N SER A 16 -9.05 6.37 -15.96
CA SER A 16 -10.16 5.99 -16.83
C SER A 16 -11.41 5.62 -16.02
N GLY A 17 -12.52 5.30 -16.70
CA GLY A 17 -13.75 4.79 -16.05
C GLY A 17 -14.75 5.87 -15.59
N ASP A 18 -15.86 5.40 -15.01
CA ASP A 18 -16.90 6.25 -14.43
C ASP A 18 -16.45 6.81 -13.07
N LYS A 19 -16.31 8.14 -12.97
CA LYS A 19 -15.85 8.83 -11.76
C LYS A 19 -16.80 8.69 -10.56
N THR A 20 -18.01 8.17 -10.76
CA THR A 20 -18.99 7.93 -9.69
C THR A 20 -18.99 6.50 -9.17
N LYS A 21 -18.20 5.60 -9.77
CA LYS A 21 -18.12 4.17 -9.42
C LYS A 21 -16.66 3.73 -9.37
N THR A 22 -16.09 3.70 -8.17
CA THR A 22 -14.71 3.29 -7.95
C THR A 22 -14.64 1.85 -7.43
N ILE A 23 -13.77 1.04 -8.03
CA ILE A 23 -13.35 -0.25 -7.46
C ILE A 23 -12.03 -0.02 -6.75
N LEU A 24 -11.95 -0.38 -5.47
CA LEU A 24 -10.72 -0.29 -4.67
C LEU A 24 -10.12 -1.68 -4.47
N ILE A 25 -8.83 -1.81 -4.78
CA ILE A 25 -8.04 -3.03 -4.59
C ILE A 25 -6.74 -2.61 -3.89
N GLY A 26 -6.23 -3.44 -2.98
CA GLY A 26 -5.00 -3.15 -2.25
C GLY A 26 -4.38 -4.37 -1.59
N ALA A 27 -3.14 -4.17 -1.13
CA ALA A 27 -2.32 -5.04 -0.31
C ALA A 27 -1.60 -4.15 0.72
N HIS A 28 -1.36 -4.64 1.93
CA HIS A 28 -0.47 -4.01 2.89
C HIS A 28 0.99 -4.13 2.44
N SER A 29 1.85 -3.23 2.92
CA SER A 29 3.27 -3.19 2.53
C SER A 29 4.19 -3.34 3.72
N ASP A 30 3.62 -3.48 4.91
CA ASP A 30 4.36 -3.77 6.12
C ASP A 30 4.60 -5.28 6.26
N GLY A 31 5.38 -5.63 7.27
CA GLY A 31 5.74 -7.01 7.56
C GLY A 31 6.37 -7.08 8.93
N VAL A 32 6.46 -8.29 9.49
CA VAL A 32 7.10 -8.47 10.78
C VAL A 32 8.62 -8.31 10.67
N GLN A 33 9.26 -7.85 11.75
CA GLN A 33 10.71 -7.71 11.81
C GLN A 33 11.46 -9.06 11.75
N ALA A 34 10.76 -10.18 11.97
CA ALA A 34 11.36 -11.50 12.07
C ALA A 34 11.80 -12.10 10.72
N GLY A 35 11.39 -11.53 9.59
CA GLY A 35 11.74 -12.06 8.28
C GLY A 35 11.34 -11.15 7.13
N SER A 36 11.67 -11.56 5.91
CA SER A 36 11.57 -10.70 4.72
C SER A 36 10.16 -10.50 4.16
N GLY A 37 9.12 -11.11 4.74
CA GLY A 37 7.73 -10.88 4.31
C GLY A 37 7.42 -11.24 2.84
N ILE A 38 7.87 -12.41 2.37
CA ILE A 38 7.81 -12.73 0.93
C ILE A 38 6.41 -13.08 0.43
N ASN A 39 5.63 -13.87 1.18
CA ASN A 39 4.25 -14.25 0.86
C ASN A 39 3.23 -13.49 1.71
N ASP A 40 3.71 -12.83 2.76
CA ASP A 40 2.95 -11.87 3.55
C ASP A 40 3.80 -10.58 3.49
N ASN A 41 3.50 -9.65 2.59
CA ASN A 41 2.10 -9.35 2.31
C ASN A 41 1.38 -9.99 1.12
#